data_AF-A0A8B9ACJ8-F1
#
_entry.id   AF-A0A8B9ACJ8-F1
#
_cell.length_a   1.000
_cell.length_b   1.000
_cell.length_c   1.000
_cell.angle_alpha   90.00
_cell.angle_beta   90.00
_cell.angle_gamma   90.00
#
_symmetry.space_group_name_H-M   'P 1'
#
loop_
_entity.id
_entity.type
_entity.pdbx_description
1 polymer ?
#
loop_
_entity_poly.entity_id
_entity_poly.type
_entity_poly.pdbx_seq_one_letter_code
_entity_poly.pdbx_strand_id
1 'polypeptide(L)'
;MKVGFEGRERKRESDQAPKPIFGEDGGGGGAIVAAMITTPKLPDRQPTMTVEGAAADQEIISWFEGLAENAGMVQTQTLRRIIELNHRTEYLQKWLGRDLRVQDLDPAALESLFSSSVPLASHADHEPYIQRIADGDTSPLLTQEPITMLSLSSGTTDGRPKQVPFTRFSSQSTLQIFRLGAAYRSRVFPVRAGGRILEFIYSSKQFQTKGGLTVGTATTHYFASEEFKTKQKSTKSFTCSPYEVIAGEDYKQSTYCHLLLGLAFSDQVEIIASTFAYSIVQAFIAFEELWEELCEDLREGTLSTKLTSPEMRRAVMDCLTPNASLASKIEKKCRQLEESNWSNLIPNLWPNAKYIYSIMTGSMQPYLKKLRHYAGDLALVCADYGSTESWIGVNLEPSDAPERVTFTVIPTFSYFEFIPLYTRKERDHSTSAVTDDFAEREPLPLSQVKVGQQYEVVLTTFTVHWCTPGACMRSKFPAGAQRRVGSVFPTRILCCGPHTMLCASLDSRHHQMAIKQCMSCMTQHMLMDFLV
;
A
#
# COMPACT_ATOMS: atom_id res chain seq x y z
N MET A 1 47.70 -18.29 -23.78
CA MET A 1 48.82 -17.44 -24.24
C MET A 1 48.36 -16.01 -24.09
N LYS A 2 48.84 -15.24 -23.09
CA LYS A 2 49.99 -14.29 -23.17
C LYS A 2 49.93 -13.49 -24.48
N VAL A 3 49.86 -12.16 -24.47
CA VAL A 3 50.92 -11.17 -24.15
C VAL A 3 50.18 -9.83 -23.89
N GLY A 4 50.52 -8.90 -22.98
CA GLY A 4 51.81 -8.44 -22.46
C GLY A 4 51.99 -6.97 -22.84
N PHE A 5 52.28 -6.15 -21.83
CA PHE A 5 52.46 -4.69 -21.79
C PHE A 5 53.55 -4.11 -22.71
N GLU A 6 53.38 -2.82 -23.07
CA GLU A 6 54.38 -1.71 -23.15
C GLU A 6 53.65 -0.50 -23.78
N GLY A 7 53.68 0.78 -23.36
CA GLY A 7 54.49 1.53 -22.41
C GLY A 7 54.94 2.84 -23.09
N ARG A 8 54.45 4.03 -22.68
CA ARG A 8 55.23 5.29 -22.56
C ARG A 8 54.40 6.53 -22.18
N GLU A 9 54.92 7.25 -21.19
CA GLU A 9 54.51 8.55 -20.67
C GLU A 9 54.85 9.73 -21.60
N ARG A 10 54.05 10.81 -21.55
CA ARG A 10 54.54 12.19 -21.27
C ARG A 10 53.40 13.20 -21.00
N LYS A 11 53.29 13.60 -19.72
CA LYS A 11 53.16 14.93 -19.08
C LYS A 11 52.31 16.09 -19.68
N ARG A 12 51.57 16.70 -18.72
CA ARG A 12 51.02 18.08 -18.58
C ARG A 12 49.74 18.33 -19.40
N GLU A 13 48.66 18.89 -18.87
CA GLU A 13 48.53 20.03 -17.97
C GLU A 13 47.20 19.96 -17.17
N SER A 14 47.18 20.67 -16.05
CA SER A 14 46.05 20.90 -15.15
C SER A 14 44.85 21.56 -15.81
N ASP A 15 43.62 21.19 -15.42
CA ASP A 15 42.58 22.21 -15.25
C ASP A 15 41.46 21.82 -14.28
N GLN A 16 41.07 22.84 -13.51
CA GLN A 16 40.22 22.83 -12.34
C GLN A 16 38.73 22.82 -12.67
N ALA A 17 37.96 22.26 -11.73
CA ALA A 17 36.51 22.31 -11.69
C ALA A 17 35.96 23.75 -11.57
N PRO A 18 34.82 24.09 -12.20
CA PRO A 18 34.17 25.37 -12.00
C PRO A 18 33.23 25.36 -10.77
N LYS A 19 33.40 26.36 -9.91
CA LYS A 19 32.40 26.81 -8.92
C LYS A 19 31.89 28.21 -9.30
N PRO A 20 30.64 28.55 -8.93
CA PRO A 20 29.91 29.69 -9.49
C PRO A 20 30.26 31.03 -8.83
N ILE A 21 30.07 32.07 -9.63
CA ILE A 21 30.33 33.49 -9.37
C ILE A 21 29.14 34.09 -8.59
N PHE A 22 29.40 34.68 -7.42
CA PHE A 22 28.55 35.69 -6.78
C PHE A 22 29.30 37.03 -6.82
N GLY A 23 28.65 38.07 -7.36
CA GLY A 23 29.11 39.46 -7.30
C GLY A 23 28.34 40.22 -6.24
N GLU A 24 29.06 40.85 -5.33
CA GLU A 24 28.58 41.86 -4.39
C GLU A 24 28.45 43.22 -5.09
N ASP A 25 27.56 44.08 -4.58
CA ASP A 25 27.84 45.51 -4.48
C ASP A 25 27.06 46.16 -3.33
N GLY A 26 27.80 46.74 -2.38
CA GLY A 26 27.58 48.11 -1.90
C GLY A 26 26.66 48.40 -0.71
N GLY A 27 27.28 48.63 0.47
CA GLY A 27 27.16 49.95 1.12
C GLY A 27 26.52 50.08 2.52
N GLY A 28 27.38 50.15 3.55
CA GLY A 28 27.40 51.29 4.49
C GLY A 28 26.66 51.21 5.84
N GLY A 29 27.42 51.43 6.93
CA GLY A 29 26.91 52.07 8.16
C GLY A 29 27.09 51.25 9.45
N GLY A 30 28.02 51.67 10.31
CA GLY A 30 28.42 50.96 11.53
C GLY A 30 27.57 51.22 12.77
N ALA A 31 27.76 50.36 13.79
CA ALA A 31 27.90 50.73 15.21
C ALA A 31 28.10 49.45 16.06
N ILE A 32 29.08 49.51 16.97
CA ILE A 32 29.41 48.51 17.99
C ILE A 32 28.55 48.77 19.23
N VAL A 33 27.82 47.78 19.77
CA VAL A 33 27.53 47.66 21.23
C VAL A 33 27.25 46.19 21.61
N ALA A 34 27.71 45.82 22.80
CA ALA A 34 27.76 44.50 23.42
C ALA A 34 26.42 43.85 23.86
N ALA A 35 26.50 42.53 24.03
CA ALA A 35 25.76 41.58 24.88
C ALA A 35 24.47 42.03 25.60
N MET A 36 23.42 41.20 25.52
CA MET A 36 22.66 40.76 26.71
C MET A 36 21.73 39.57 26.42
N ILE A 37 21.76 38.62 27.34
CA ILE A 37 20.89 37.45 27.49
C ILE A 37 19.44 37.92 27.67
N THR A 38 18.53 37.48 26.80
CA THR A 38 17.09 37.42 27.12
C THR A 38 16.47 36.16 26.51
N THR A 39 15.86 35.36 27.37
CA THR A 39 15.04 34.20 27.02
C THR A 39 13.74 34.65 26.33
N PRO A 40 13.27 33.97 25.27
CA PRO A 40 11.89 34.12 24.83
C PRO A 40 11.02 32.98 25.38
N LYS A 41 9.92 33.41 26.00
CA LYS A 41 8.76 32.66 26.48
C LYS A 41 8.22 31.66 25.44
N LEU A 42 7.72 30.53 25.94
CA LEU A 42 6.83 29.61 25.22
C LEU A 42 5.59 30.35 24.68
N PRO A 43 5.20 30.15 23.41
CA PRO A 43 3.87 30.50 22.96
C PRO A 43 2.92 29.32 23.19
N ASP A 44 1.93 29.58 24.03
CA ASP A 44 0.72 28.80 24.22
C ASP A 44 -0.16 28.97 22.97
N ARG A 45 0.00 28.08 21.98
CA ARG A 45 -0.92 27.95 20.83
C ARG A 45 -1.04 26.49 20.42
N GLN A 46 -2.26 25.96 20.46
CA GLN A 46 -2.63 24.72 19.80
C GLN A 46 -2.18 24.75 18.32
N PRO A 47 -1.56 23.69 17.78
CA PRO A 47 -1.07 23.70 16.41
C PRO A 47 -2.23 23.53 15.42
N THR A 48 -2.63 24.63 14.80
CA THR A 48 -3.34 24.64 13.51
C THR A 48 -2.44 24.07 12.41
N MET A 49 -3.02 23.27 11.50
CA MET A 49 -2.35 22.78 10.30
C MET A 49 -1.57 23.92 9.60
N THR A 50 -0.34 23.65 9.15
CA THR A 50 0.43 24.62 8.37
C THR A 50 -0.30 24.89 7.06
N VAL A 51 -0.50 26.16 6.71
CA VAL A 51 -1.27 26.62 5.53
C VAL A 51 -0.84 25.93 4.22
N GLU A 52 0.44 25.62 4.06
CA GLU A 52 0.99 24.90 2.91
C GLU A 52 0.51 23.44 2.79
N GLY A 53 0.35 22.73 3.92
CA GLY A 53 -0.11 21.33 3.92
C GLY A 53 -1.60 21.21 3.59
N ALA A 54 -2.41 22.14 4.12
CA ALA A 54 -3.83 22.19 3.82
C ALA A 54 -4.10 22.56 2.34
N ALA A 55 -3.27 23.40 1.74
CA ALA A 55 -3.36 23.74 0.31
C ALA A 55 -3.03 22.53 -0.58
N ALA A 56 -1.96 21.79 -0.28
CA ALA A 56 -1.60 20.58 -1.01
C ALA A 56 -2.66 19.46 -0.87
N ASP A 57 -3.23 19.29 0.33
CA ASP A 57 -4.33 18.35 0.57
C ASP A 57 -5.57 18.73 -0.26
N GLN A 58 -5.89 20.02 -0.35
CA GLN A 58 -7.03 20.49 -1.14
C GLN A 58 -6.80 20.33 -2.65
N GLU A 59 -5.57 20.53 -3.13
CA GLU A 59 -5.19 20.34 -4.53
C GLU A 59 -5.37 18.89 -4.96
N ILE A 60 -4.84 17.92 -4.21
CA ILE A 60 -4.96 16.50 -4.58
C ILE A 60 -6.42 16.00 -4.49
N ILE A 61 -7.20 16.52 -3.55
CA ILE A 61 -8.62 16.19 -3.46
C ILE A 61 -9.38 16.78 -4.65
N SER A 62 -9.16 18.05 -4.99
CA SER A 62 -9.80 18.69 -6.15
C SER A 62 -9.42 18.01 -7.47
N TRP A 63 -8.16 17.58 -7.60
CA TRP A 63 -7.71 16.77 -8.73
C TRP A 63 -8.51 15.48 -8.83
N PHE A 64 -8.64 14.73 -7.74
CA PHE A 64 -9.39 13.47 -7.74
C PHE A 64 -10.89 13.66 -7.99
N GLU A 65 -11.51 14.67 -7.37
CA GLU A 65 -12.93 14.99 -7.57
C GLU A 65 -13.23 15.31 -9.04
N GLY A 66 -12.40 16.12 -9.70
CA GLY A 66 -12.55 16.43 -11.12
C GLY A 66 -12.41 15.21 -12.05
N LEU A 67 -11.52 14.25 -11.70
CA LEU A 67 -11.41 12.99 -12.42
C LEU A 67 -12.63 12.09 -12.19
N ALA A 68 -13.13 12.05 -10.96
CA ALA A 68 -14.23 11.19 -10.56
C ALA A 68 -15.56 11.61 -11.22
N GLU A 69 -15.78 12.92 -11.41
CA GLU A 69 -16.92 13.46 -12.16
C GLU A 69 -16.95 13.00 -13.63
N ASN A 70 -15.78 12.75 -14.21
CA ASN A 70 -15.61 12.40 -15.62
C ASN A 70 -15.01 10.99 -15.80
N ALA A 71 -15.25 10.09 -14.84
CA ALA A 71 -14.55 8.81 -14.74
C ALA A 71 -14.58 7.97 -16.04
N GLY A 72 -15.71 7.96 -16.76
CA GLY A 72 -15.83 7.25 -18.03
C GLY A 72 -14.87 7.79 -19.10
N MET A 73 -14.86 9.11 -19.31
CA MET A 73 -13.94 9.75 -20.26
C MET A 73 -12.47 9.55 -19.84
N VAL A 74 -12.17 9.67 -18.55
CA VAL A 74 -10.83 9.47 -18.00
C VAL A 74 -10.35 8.03 -18.22
N GLN A 75 -11.23 7.04 -18.10
CA GLN A 75 -10.93 5.64 -18.38
C GLN A 75 -10.60 5.42 -19.86
N THR A 76 -11.41 5.93 -20.78
CA THR A 76 -11.13 5.87 -22.22
C THR A 76 -9.78 6.52 -22.55
N GLN A 77 -9.47 7.68 -21.96
CA GLN A 77 -8.16 8.34 -22.13
C GLN A 77 -7.00 7.55 -21.51
N THR A 78 -7.22 6.92 -20.36
CA THR A 78 -6.22 6.08 -19.70
C THR A 78 -5.90 4.85 -20.55
N LEU A 79 -6.92 4.18 -21.09
CA LEU A 79 -6.74 3.06 -22.03
C LEU A 79 -5.98 3.51 -23.28
N ARG A 80 -6.36 4.65 -23.87
CA ARG A 80 -5.62 5.21 -25.01
C ARG A 80 -4.15 5.39 -24.68
N ARG A 81 -3.82 5.97 -23.53
CA ARG A 81 -2.43 6.17 -23.11
C ARG A 81 -1.68 4.85 -22.92
N ILE A 82 -2.32 3.84 -22.34
CA ILE A 82 -1.73 2.49 -22.20
C ILE A 82 -1.41 1.91 -23.57
N ILE A 83 -2.34 1.98 -24.53
CA ILE A 83 -2.15 1.46 -25.88
C ILE A 83 -1.08 2.28 -26.62
N GLU A 84 -1.09 3.61 -26.54
CA GLU A 84 -0.06 4.46 -27.16
C GLU A 84 1.35 4.08 -26.69
N LEU A 85 1.51 3.76 -25.41
CA LEU A 85 2.79 3.35 -24.84
C LEU A 85 3.18 1.92 -25.25
N ASN A 86 2.21 1.01 -25.42
CA ASN A 86 2.49 -0.42 -25.49
C ASN A 86 2.10 -1.10 -26.81
N HIS A 87 1.44 -0.44 -27.77
CA HIS A 87 0.91 -1.12 -28.97
C HIS A 87 1.97 -1.81 -29.84
N ARG A 88 3.25 -1.45 -29.67
CA ARG A 88 4.40 -2.05 -30.36
C ARG A 88 5.03 -3.23 -29.62
N THR A 89 4.44 -3.66 -28.51
CA THR A 89 4.94 -4.82 -27.76
C THR A 89 4.53 -6.12 -28.45
N GLU A 90 5.30 -7.19 -28.24
CA GLU A 90 5.02 -8.51 -28.81
C GLU A 90 3.59 -8.97 -28.48
N TYR A 91 3.14 -8.73 -27.25
CA TYR A 91 1.81 -9.09 -26.79
C TYR A 91 0.69 -8.31 -27.50
N LEU A 92 0.74 -6.97 -27.53
CA LEU A 92 -0.35 -6.20 -28.14
C LEU A 92 -0.36 -6.28 -29.67
N GLN A 93 0.80 -6.43 -30.32
CA GLN A 93 0.86 -6.63 -31.77
C GLN A 93 0.18 -7.92 -32.23
N LYS A 94 0.12 -8.95 -31.37
CA LYS A 94 -0.59 -10.21 -31.65
C LYS A 94 -2.09 -9.98 -31.88
N TRP A 95 -2.68 -9.02 -31.16
CA TRP A 95 -4.12 -8.81 -31.11
C TRP A 95 -4.58 -7.58 -31.88
N LEU A 96 -3.83 -6.47 -31.78
CA LEU A 96 -4.17 -5.20 -32.41
C LEU A 96 -3.52 -5.01 -33.79
N GLY A 97 -2.61 -5.91 -34.17
CA GLY A 97 -1.85 -5.84 -35.41
C GLY A 97 -0.66 -4.90 -35.33
N ARG A 98 0.33 -5.15 -36.21
CA ARG A 98 1.58 -4.37 -36.25
C ARG A 98 1.43 -2.98 -36.87
N ASP A 99 0.42 -2.83 -37.73
CA ASP A 99 0.18 -1.60 -38.49
C ASP A 99 -0.79 -0.64 -37.77
N LEU A 100 -1.19 -0.93 -36.52
CA LEU A 100 -2.06 -0.06 -35.75
C LEU A 100 -1.43 1.33 -35.59
N ARG A 101 -2.15 2.34 -36.06
CA ARG A 101 -1.83 3.76 -35.87
C ARG A 101 -2.82 4.36 -34.89
N VAL A 102 -2.42 4.41 -33.62
CA VAL A 102 -3.28 4.90 -32.54
C VAL A 102 -3.79 6.33 -32.78
N GLN A 103 -3.00 7.16 -33.48
CA GLN A 103 -3.37 8.54 -33.81
C GLN A 103 -4.48 8.66 -34.86
N ASP A 104 -4.74 7.60 -35.63
CA ASP A 104 -5.78 7.61 -36.67
C ASP A 104 -7.17 7.25 -36.11
N LEU A 105 -7.24 6.80 -34.85
CA LEU A 105 -8.46 6.43 -34.16
C LEU A 105 -8.81 7.45 -33.08
N ASP A 106 -10.09 7.79 -32.97
CA ASP A 106 -10.59 8.48 -31.80
C ASP A 106 -10.55 7.55 -30.56
N PRO A 107 -10.60 8.09 -29.32
CA PRO A 107 -10.49 7.28 -28.12
C PRO A 107 -11.57 6.20 -27.97
N ALA A 108 -12.80 6.45 -28.42
CA ALA A 108 -13.91 5.49 -28.28
C ALA A 108 -13.81 4.34 -29.31
N ALA A 109 -13.40 4.65 -30.54
CA ALA A 109 -13.11 3.65 -31.56
C ALA A 109 -11.93 2.74 -31.13
N LEU A 110 -10.91 3.32 -30.50
CA LEU A 110 -9.78 2.57 -29.96
C LEU A 110 -10.19 1.66 -28.80
N GLU A 111 -11.04 2.15 -27.89
CA GLU A 111 -11.60 1.35 -26.79
C GLU A 111 -12.44 0.18 -27.33
N SER A 112 -13.31 0.42 -28.31
CA SER A 112 -14.09 -0.65 -28.95
C SER A 112 -13.22 -1.67 -29.69
N LEU A 113 -12.15 -1.22 -30.36
CA LEU A 113 -11.18 -2.12 -31.00
C LEU A 113 -10.47 -2.98 -29.95
N PHE A 114 -10.04 -2.39 -28.84
CA PHE A 114 -9.37 -3.09 -27.75
C PHE A 114 -10.27 -4.17 -27.15
N SER A 115 -11.48 -3.80 -26.70
CA SER A 115 -12.41 -4.74 -26.05
C SER A 115 -12.89 -5.85 -26.97
N SER A 116 -12.91 -5.65 -28.30
CA SER A 116 -13.28 -6.70 -29.26
C SER A 116 -12.13 -7.58 -29.72
N SER A 117 -10.87 -7.14 -29.57
CA SER A 117 -9.70 -7.82 -30.15
C SER A 117 -8.77 -8.43 -29.11
N VAL A 118 -8.65 -7.82 -27.92
CA VAL A 118 -7.75 -8.28 -26.86
C VAL A 118 -8.54 -9.16 -25.90
N PRO A 119 -8.18 -10.46 -25.75
CA PRO A 119 -8.92 -11.35 -24.88
C PRO A 119 -8.62 -11.09 -23.41
N LEU A 120 -9.57 -11.45 -22.55
CA LEU A 120 -9.31 -11.61 -21.13
C LEU A 120 -8.17 -12.62 -20.93
N ALA A 121 -7.22 -12.27 -20.08
CA ALA A 121 -6.01 -13.06 -19.87
C ALA A 121 -5.70 -13.23 -18.39
N SER A 122 -5.43 -14.46 -17.97
CA SER A 122 -5.00 -14.76 -16.61
C SER A 122 -3.48 -14.59 -16.47
N HIS A 123 -2.98 -14.64 -15.23
CA HIS A 123 -1.53 -14.62 -14.99
C HIS A 123 -0.78 -15.73 -15.76
N ALA A 124 -1.38 -16.92 -15.91
CA ALA A 124 -0.78 -18.03 -16.64
C ALA A 124 -0.54 -17.71 -18.12
N ASP A 125 -1.37 -16.86 -18.73
CA ASP A 125 -1.22 -16.43 -20.12
C ASP A 125 -0.03 -15.48 -20.32
N HIS A 126 0.36 -14.76 -19.26
CA HIS A 126 1.50 -13.84 -19.28
C HIS A 126 2.81 -14.46 -18.77
N GLU A 127 2.74 -15.55 -18.03
CA GLU A 127 3.90 -16.22 -17.44
C GLU A 127 5.04 -16.48 -18.45
N PRO A 128 4.78 -16.91 -19.71
CA PRO A 128 5.85 -17.10 -20.69
C PRO A 128 6.62 -15.81 -21.03
N TYR A 129 5.94 -14.67 -21.07
CA TYR A 129 6.58 -13.37 -21.30
C TYR A 129 7.35 -12.90 -20.06
N ILE A 130 6.76 -13.08 -18.88
CA ILE A 130 7.39 -12.71 -17.59
C ILE A 130 8.65 -13.53 -17.36
N GLN A 131 8.63 -14.82 -17.67
CA GLN A 131 9.80 -15.69 -17.56
C GLN A 131 10.92 -15.27 -18.51
N ARG A 132 10.60 -14.89 -19.76
CA ARG A 132 11.59 -14.33 -20.70
C ARG A 132 12.22 -13.05 -20.16
N ILE A 133 11.41 -12.13 -19.62
CA ILE A 133 11.90 -10.91 -18.95
C ILE A 133 12.81 -11.28 -17.77
N ALA A 134 12.38 -12.21 -16.92
CA ALA A 134 13.17 -12.68 -15.78
C ALA A 134 14.50 -13.32 -16.19
N ASP A 135 14.56 -13.98 -17.34
CA ASP A 135 15.77 -14.58 -17.91
C ASP A 135 16.67 -13.57 -18.66
N GLY A 136 16.23 -12.31 -18.80
CA GLY A 136 17.03 -11.21 -19.34
C GLY A 136 16.67 -10.77 -20.78
N ASP A 137 15.51 -11.19 -21.31
CA ASP A 137 15.01 -10.68 -22.58
C ASP A 137 14.62 -9.19 -22.43
N THR A 138 15.29 -8.33 -23.18
CA THR A 138 15.09 -6.87 -23.18
C THR A 138 14.17 -6.40 -24.30
N SER A 139 13.62 -7.32 -25.10
CA SER A 139 12.64 -7.01 -26.12
C SER A 139 11.34 -6.47 -25.49
N PRO A 140 10.58 -5.60 -26.17
CA PRO A 140 9.34 -5.06 -25.63
C PRO A 140 8.23 -6.13 -25.65
N LEU A 141 8.19 -6.99 -24.64
CA LEU A 141 7.26 -8.12 -24.59
C LEU A 141 5.85 -7.71 -24.15
N LEU A 142 5.76 -7.06 -22.99
CA LEU A 142 4.51 -6.63 -22.37
C LEU A 142 4.39 -5.10 -22.31
N THR A 143 5.52 -4.42 -22.09
CA THR A 143 5.64 -2.97 -22.08
C THR A 143 6.88 -2.52 -22.85
N GLN A 144 6.87 -1.28 -23.34
CA GLN A 144 8.06 -0.64 -23.92
C GLN A 144 9.04 -0.13 -22.84
N GLU A 145 8.56 0.08 -21.61
CA GLU A 145 9.43 0.50 -20.50
C GLU A 145 10.32 -0.67 -20.07
N PRO A 146 11.66 -0.49 -19.96
CA PRO A 146 12.53 -1.52 -19.42
C PRO A 146 12.14 -1.91 -18.00
N ILE A 147 11.87 -3.20 -17.79
CA ILE A 147 11.53 -3.74 -16.47
C ILE A 147 12.82 -4.00 -15.71
N THR A 148 12.97 -3.36 -14.54
CA THR A 148 14.13 -3.54 -13.65
C THR A 148 13.79 -4.35 -12.39
N MET A 149 12.51 -4.48 -12.07
CA MET A 149 12.02 -5.13 -10.85
C MET A 149 10.78 -5.99 -11.12
N LEU A 150 10.68 -7.11 -10.40
CA LEU A 150 9.49 -7.95 -10.36
C LEU A 150 8.94 -8.01 -8.94
N SER A 151 7.63 -7.83 -8.81
CA SER A 151 6.90 -7.98 -7.55
C SER A 151 6.34 -9.38 -7.39
N LEU A 152 6.51 -9.96 -6.21
CA LEU A 152 5.86 -11.21 -5.81
C LEU A 152 4.45 -10.90 -5.29
N SER A 153 3.46 -11.53 -5.92
CA SER A 153 2.09 -11.53 -5.43
C SER A 153 1.88 -12.62 -4.37
N SER A 154 0.97 -12.39 -3.43
CA SER A 154 0.54 -13.40 -2.47
C SER A 154 -0.31 -14.51 -3.12
N GLY A 155 -0.85 -14.26 -4.32
CA GLY A 155 -1.49 -15.29 -5.14
C GLY A 155 -0.46 -16.20 -5.80
N THR A 156 -0.78 -17.48 -5.95
CA THR A 156 0.09 -18.47 -6.57
C THR A 156 -0.48 -18.98 -7.91
N THR A 157 0.41 -19.38 -8.81
CA THR A 157 0.10 -20.17 -10.03
C THR A 157 0.93 -21.45 -9.91
N ASP A 158 0.28 -22.63 -9.96
CA ASP A 158 0.93 -23.94 -9.75
C ASP A 158 1.80 -24.02 -8.47
N GLY A 159 1.34 -23.39 -7.39
CA GLY A 159 2.02 -23.38 -6.09
C GLY A 159 3.22 -22.42 -5.99
N ARG A 160 3.54 -21.65 -7.04
CA ARG A 160 4.60 -20.63 -7.03
C ARG A 160 4.01 -19.21 -6.94
N PRO A 161 4.59 -18.29 -6.15
CA PRO A 161 4.13 -16.90 -6.10
C PRO A 161 4.19 -16.26 -7.49
N LYS A 162 3.11 -15.58 -7.88
CA LYS A 162 3.03 -14.89 -9.18
C LYS A 162 4.04 -13.74 -9.21
N GLN A 163 4.82 -13.65 -10.28
CA GLN A 163 5.70 -12.50 -10.54
C GLN A 163 4.95 -11.49 -11.41
N VAL A 164 5.04 -10.21 -11.05
CA VAL A 164 4.36 -9.11 -11.72
C VAL A 164 5.37 -7.99 -11.99
N PRO A 165 5.50 -7.48 -13.23
CA PRO A 165 6.37 -6.35 -13.51
C PRO A 165 6.08 -5.13 -12.64
N PHE A 166 7.12 -4.60 -11.99
CA PHE A 166 7.04 -3.38 -11.19
C PHE A 166 7.76 -2.25 -11.92
N THR A 167 7.04 -1.18 -12.24
CA THR A 167 7.57 -0.04 -13.01
C THR A 167 7.57 1.23 -12.20
N ARG A 168 8.15 2.30 -12.78
CA ARG A 168 8.05 3.63 -12.22
C ARG A 168 6.60 4.09 -12.06
N PHE A 169 5.70 3.68 -12.96
CA PHE A 169 4.29 3.98 -12.80
C PHE A 169 3.70 3.34 -11.52
N SER A 170 4.13 2.12 -11.16
CA SER A 170 3.74 1.46 -9.92
C SER A 170 4.15 2.25 -8.67
N SER A 171 5.38 2.80 -8.63
CA SER A 171 5.83 3.63 -7.49
C SER A 171 5.09 4.98 -7.42
N GLN A 172 4.86 5.62 -8.56
CA GLN A 172 4.16 6.91 -8.65
C GLN A 172 2.69 6.81 -8.23
N SER A 173 1.96 5.81 -8.73
CA SER A 173 0.56 5.55 -8.34
C SER A 173 0.44 5.24 -6.85
N THR A 174 1.41 4.50 -6.27
CA THR A 174 1.49 4.24 -4.83
C THR A 174 1.65 5.52 -4.01
N LEU A 175 2.56 6.42 -4.42
CA LEU A 175 2.71 7.72 -3.75
C LEU A 175 1.42 8.54 -3.84
N GLN A 176 0.77 8.52 -5.01
CA GLN A 176 -0.44 9.30 -5.27
C GLN A 176 -1.63 8.84 -4.43
N ILE A 177 -1.89 7.53 -4.33
CA ILE A 177 -2.98 7.03 -3.49
C ILE A 177 -2.73 7.29 -2.02
N PHE A 178 -1.49 7.14 -1.55
CA PHE A 178 -1.16 7.42 -0.15
C PHE A 178 -1.33 8.89 0.21
N ARG A 179 -1.00 9.81 -0.70
CA ARG A 179 -1.27 11.24 -0.53
C ARG A 179 -2.77 11.52 -0.51
N LEU A 180 -3.53 10.95 -1.45
CA LEU A 180 -4.97 11.16 -1.53
C LEU A 180 -5.68 10.63 -0.28
N GLY A 181 -5.41 9.39 0.11
CA GLY A 181 -5.97 8.79 1.33
C GLY A 181 -5.55 9.55 2.59
N ALA A 182 -4.31 10.06 2.65
CA ALA A 182 -3.88 10.91 3.76
C ALA A 182 -4.66 12.23 3.82
N ALA A 183 -4.90 12.89 2.69
CA ALA A 183 -5.65 14.15 2.64
C ALA A 183 -7.10 13.97 3.17
N TYR A 184 -7.78 12.87 2.79
CA TYR A 184 -9.11 12.56 3.33
C TYR A 184 -9.07 12.23 4.83
N ARG A 185 -8.07 11.46 5.29
CA ARG A 185 -7.91 11.17 6.72
C ARG A 185 -7.63 12.43 7.53
N SER A 186 -6.77 13.34 7.05
CA SER A 186 -6.40 14.57 7.75
C SER A 186 -7.61 15.49 8.03
N ARG A 187 -8.66 15.44 7.19
CA ARG A 187 -9.91 16.20 7.42
C ARG A 187 -10.67 15.73 8.66
N VAL A 188 -10.57 14.44 9.00
CA VAL A 188 -11.30 13.81 10.11
C VAL A 188 -10.41 13.65 11.34
N PHE A 189 -9.17 13.22 11.12
CA PHE A 189 -8.18 12.92 12.14
C PHE A 189 -6.91 13.75 11.91
N PRO A 190 -6.96 15.08 12.14
CA PRO A 190 -5.81 15.94 11.92
C PRO A 190 -4.66 15.51 12.83
N VAL A 191 -3.44 15.41 12.32
CA VAL A 191 -2.21 15.08 13.08
C VAL A 191 -1.37 16.33 13.33
N ARG A 192 -0.59 16.36 14.41
CA ARG A 192 0.25 17.52 14.75
C ARG A 192 1.60 17.43 14.04
N ALA A 193 2.25 18.57 13.85
CA ALA A 193 3.63 18.59 13.38
C ALA A 193 4.54 17.84 14.37
N GLY A 194 5.33 16.89 13.87
CA GLY A 194 6.18 16.03 14.71
C GLY A 194 5.46 14.83 15.34
N GLY A 195 4.19 14.59 15.00
CA GLY A 195 3.52 13.33 15.29
C GLY A 195 4.22 12.15 14.62
N ARG A 196 4.21 10.99 15.27
CA ARG A 196 4.83 9.76 14.78
C ARG A 196 3.80 8.67 14.52
N ILE A 197 4.20 7.76 13.64
CA ILE A 197 3.48 6.52 13.36
C ILE A 197 4.23 5.37 14.04
N LEU A 198 3.55 4.61 14.90
CA LEU A 198 4.01 3.29 15.28
C LEU A 198 3.57 2.32 14.18
N GLU A 199 4.49 2.03 13.26
CA GLU A 199 4.20 1.28 12.04
C GLU A 199 4.89 -0.09 12.08
N PHE A 200 4.08 -1.16 12.13
CA PHE A 200 4.54 -2.55 12.06
C PHE A 200 4.63 -2.99 10.60
N ILE A 201 5.76 -2.68 9.97
CA ILE A 201 6.05 -2.98 8.57
C ILE A 201 7.33 -3.78 8.44
N TYR A 202 7.30 -4.78 7.58
CA TYR A 202 8.35 -5.76 7.42
C TYR A 202 8.72 -5.85 5.95
N SER A 203 10.00 -5.69 5.64
CA SER A 203 10.53 -5.93 4.31
C SER A 203 10.86 -7.41 4.15
N SER A 204 10.44 -8.01 3.05
CA SER A 204 10.88 -9.36 2.66
C SER A 204 12.29 -9.33 2.09
N LYS A 205 12.96 -10.48 2.11
CA LYS A 205 14.22 -10.67 1.38
C LYS A 205 14.00 -10.41 -0.13
N GLN A 206 14.93 -9.68 -0.73
CA GLN A 206 15.02 -9.53 -2.18
C GLN A 206 16.01 -10.54 -2.76
N PHE A 207 15.78 -11.01 -3.97
CA PHE A 207 16.72 -11.84 -4.72
C PHE A 207 16.81 -11.37 -6.17
N GLN A 208 17.78 -11.90 -6.92
CA GLN A 208 17.98 -11.56 -8.32
C GLN A 208 17.52 -12.70 -9.23
N THR A 209 16.86 -12.37 -10.34
CA THR A 209 16.59 -13.34 -11.41
C THR A 209 17.87 -13.68 -12.18
N LYS A 210 17.80 -14.66 -13.09
CA LYS A 210 18.91 -14.99 -14.00
C LYS A 210 19.32 -13.82 -14.89
N GLY A 211 18.34 -13.01 -15.30
CA GLY A 211 18.53 -11.77 -16.05
C GLY A 211 18.99 -10.57 -15.21
N GLY A 212 19.21 -10.74 -13.90
CA GLY A 212 19.66 -9.67 -13.01
C GLY A 212 18.56 -8.68 -12.59
N LEU A 213 17.29 -9.08 -12.64
CA LEU A 213 16.17 -8.27 -12.14
C LEU A 213 15.98 -8.49 -10.65
N THR A 214 15.67 -7.41 -9.92
CA THR A 214 15.40 -7.50 -8.48
C THR A 214 13.98 -8.00 -8.24
N VAL A 215 13.84 -9.05 -7.44
CA VAL A 215 12.56 -9.64 -7.06
C VAL A 215 12.31 -9.45 -5.57
N GLY A 216 11.09 -9.03 -5.22
CA GLY A 216 10.65 -8.79 -3.84
C GLY A 216 9.14 -8.54 -3.81
N THR A 217 8.51 -8.35 -2.65
CA THR A 217 7.09 -7.95 -2.62
C THR A 217 6.93 -6.48 -3.05
N ALA A 218 5.73 -6.09 -3.49
CA ALA A 218 5.46 -4.70 -3.88
C ALA A 218 5.72 -3.71 -2.72
N THR A 219 5.41 -4.11 -1.48
CA THR A 219 5.68 -3.30 -0.28
C THR A 219 7.17 -3.16 -0.01
N THR A 220 7.95 -4.23 -0.18
CA THR A 220 9.42 -4.18 -0.04
C THR A 220 10.04 -3.21 -1.05
N HIS A 221 9.65 -3.30 -2.32
CA HIS A 221 10.11 -2.38 -3.36
C HIS A 221 9.74 -0.93 -3.04
N TYR A 222 8.52 -0.71 -2.54
CA TYR A 222 8.09 0.61 -2.11
C TYR A 222 8.88 1.13 -0.91
N PHE A 223 9.11 0.33 0.14
CA PHE A 223 9.88 0.76 1.32
C PHE A 223 11.33 1.11 1.00
N ALA A 224 11.92 0.45 0.00
CA ALA A 224 13.25 0.78 -0.51
C ALA A 224 13.28 2.00 -1.44
N SER A 225 12.13 2.49 -1.91
CA SER A 225 12.03 3.55 -2.93
C SER A 225 12.27 4.96 -2.39
N GLU A 226 12.68 5.87 -3.29
CA GLU A 226 12.77 7.30 -2.97
C GLU A 226 11.39 7.92 -2.72
N GLU A 227 10.33 7.36 -3.29
CA GLU A 227 8.95 7.76 -3.06
C GLU A 227 8.53 7.55 -1.60
N PHE A 228 8.98 6.48 -0.93
CA PHE A 228 8.74 6.28 0.50
C PHE A 228 9.43 7.34 1.35
N LYS A 229 10.70 7.64 1.06
CA LYS A 229 11.44 8.73 1.73
C LYS A 229 10.77 10.08 1.48
N THR A 230 10.28 10.31 0.26
CA THR A 230 9.58 11.52 -0.13
C THR A 230 8.22 11.65 0.56
N LYS A 231 7.46 10.56 0.73
CA LYS A 231 6.22 10.52 1.50
C LYS A 231 6.47 10.98 2.94
N GLN A 232 7.46 10.40 3.62
CA GLN A 232 7.77 10.75 5.01
C GLN A 232 8.12 12.23 5.15
N LYS A 233 8.95 12.77 4.25
CA LYS A 233 9.32 14.20 4.24
C LYS A 233 8.14 15.12 3.93
N SER A 234 7.34 14.81 2.92
CA SER A 234 6.22 15.66 2.46
C SER A 234 5.05 15.66 3.43
N THR A 235 4.75 14.52 4.07
CA THR A 235 3.67 14.41 5.05
C THR A 235 4.08 14.83 6.46
N LYS A 236 5.39 15.05 6.71
CA LYS A 236 5.99 15.30 8.04
C LYS A 236 5.60 14.25 9.09
N SER A 237 5.17 13.07 8.64
CA SER A 237 4.79 11.94 9.47
C SER A 237 5.89 10.90 9.40
N PHE A 238 6.64 10.78 10.49
CA PHE A 238 7.78 9.88 10.58
C PHE A 238 7.37 8.60 11.33
N THR A 239 7.84 7.46 10.85
CA THR A 239 7.74 6.21 11.61
C THR A 239 8.64 6.28 12.86
N CYS A 240 8.27 5.54 13.91
CA CYS A 240 9.11 5.37 15.08
C CYS A 240 10.38 4.58 14.76
N SER A 241 10.33 3.70 13.75
CA SER A 241 11.36 2.71 13.50
C SER A 241 12.27 3.08 12.32
N PRO A 242 13.60 2.99 12.48
CA PRO A 242 14.53 3.26 11.39
C PRO A 242 14.44 2.17 10.31
N TYR A 243 15.03 2.45 9.14
CA TYR A 243 14.96 1.55 7.99
C TYR A 243 15.56 0.17 8.28
N GLU A 244 16.62 0.09 9.08
CA GLU A 244 17.30 -1.14 9.48
C GLU A 244 16.40 -2.08 10.29
N VAL A 245 15.39 -1.55 11.00
CA VAL A 245 14.37 -2.36 11.67
C VAL A 245 13.36 -2.89 10.65
N ILE A 246 12.94 -2.05 9.70
CA ILE A 246 11.98 -2.43 8.64
C ILE A 246 12.60 -3.49 7.70
N ALA A 247 13.88 -3.33 7.39
CA ALA A 247 14.68 -4.21 6.52
C ALA A 247 15.22 -5.44 7.26
N GLY A 248 14.86 -5.65 8.53
CA GLY A 248 15.29 -6.78 9.32
C GLY A 248 14.79 -8.12 8.77
N GLU A 249 15.69 -9.10 8.67
CA GLU A 249 15.34 -10.45 8.18
C GLU A 249 14.48 -11.24 9.17
N ASP A 250 14.68 -11.02 10.47
CA ASP A 250 13.91 -11.67 11.53
C ASP A 250 12.74 -10.77 11.97
N TYR A 251 11.52 -11.21 11.67
CA TYR A 251 10.31 -10.46 12.00
C TYR A 251 10.09 -10.31 13.51
N LYS A 252 10.55 -11.26 14.34
CA LYS A 252 10.40 -11.20 15.80
C LYS A 252 11.31 -10.12 16.36
N GLN A 253 12.55 -10.09 15.90
CA GLN A 253 13.51 -9.03 16.24
C GLN A 253 12.99 -7.66 15.80
N SER A 254 12.47 -7.57 14.57
CA SER A 254 11.90 -6.33 14.04
C SER A 254 10.67 -5.88 14.86
N THR A 255 9.78 -6.81 15.22
CA THR A 255 8.60 -6.54 16.05
C THR A 255 8.98 -6.04 17.44
N TYR A 256 9.95 -6.69 18.09
CA TYR A 256 10.49 -6.24 19.36
C TYR A 256 11.03 -4.80 19.26
N CYS A 257 11.80 -4.47 18.22
CA CYS A 257 12.33 -3.12 18.00
C CYS A 257 11.23 -2.10 17.68
N HIS A 258 10.20 -2.47 16.91
CA HIS A 258 9.03 -1.62 16.66
C HIS A 258 8.31 -1.27 17.97
N LEU A 259 8.08 -2.26 18.83
CA LEU A 259 7.43 -2.05 20.13
C LEU A 259 8.29 -1.18 21.05
N LEU A 260 9.59 -1.45 21.16
CA LEU A 260 10.51 -0.68 22.01
C LEU A 260 10.56 0.79 21.59
N LEU A 261 10.73 1.06 20.30
CA LEU A 261 10.75 2.43 19.78
C LEU A 261 9.36 3.09 19.88
N GLY A 262 8.28 2.32 19.71
CA GLY A 262 6.92 2.77 19.96
C GLY A 262 6.71 3.23 21.40
N LEU A 263 7.29 2.54 22.39
CA LEU A 263 7.26 2.95 23.79
C LEU A 263 8.15 4.17 24.06
N ALA A 264 9.38 4.17 23.51
CA ALA A 264 10.32 5.28 23.65
C ALA A 264 9.74 6.61 23.13
N PHE A 265 8.96 6.54 22.04
CA PHE A 265 8.26 7.67 21.45
C PHE A 265 6.76 7.73 21.83
N SER A 266 6.34 7.09 22.92
CA SER A 266 4.92 6.91 23.27
C SER A 266 4.10 8.21 23.25
N ASP A 267 4.64 9.30 23.78
CA ASP A 267 3.98 10.62 23.78
C ASP A 267 3.87 11.25 22.37
N GLN A 268 4.69 10.82 21.40
CA GLN A 268 4.71 11.31 20.02
C GLN A 268 3.82 10.51 19.07
N VAL A 269 3.47 9.27 19.41
CA VAL A 269 2.65 8.40 18.56
C VAL A 269 1.23 8.93 18.45
N GLU A 270 0.81 9.23 17.22
CA GLU A 270 -0.57 9.63 16.89
C GLU A 270 -1.29 8.61 16.01
N ILE A 271 -0.56 7.71 15.35
CA ILE A 271 -1.12 6.70 14.45
C ILE A 271 -0.46 5.37 14.76
N ILE A 272 -1.26 4.31 14.87
CA ILE A 272 -0.77 2.93 14.89
C ILE A 272 -1.14 2.29 13.56
N ALA A 273 -0.16 1.71 12.87
CA ALA A 273 -0.38 1.24 11.51
C ALA A 273 0.33 -0.07 11.18
N SER A 274 -0.22 -0.78 10.21
CA SER A 274 0.43 -1.88 9.49
C SER A 274 -0.31 -2.10 8.17
N THR A 275 0.28 -2.86 7.25
CA THR A 275 -0.42 -3.25 6.02
C THR A 275 -1.69 -4.03 6.32
N PHE A 276 -1.63 -5.05 7.19
CA PHE A 276 -2.76 -5.91 7.53
C PHE A 276 -3.05 -5.93 9.03
N ALA A 277 -4.34 -5.96 9.41
CA ALA A 277 -4.77 -5.96 10.80
C ALA A 277 -4.16 -7.12 11.62
N TYR A 278 -3.89 -8.25 10.95
CA TYR A 278 -3.17 -9.38 11.51
C TYR A 278 -1.85 -8.96 12.17
N SER A 279 -1.02 -8.15 11.49
CA SER A 279 0.31 -7.75 11.98
C SER A 279 0.22 -6.94 13.28
N ILE A 280 -0.76 -6.03 13.38
CA ILE A 280 -1.00 -5.27 14.62
C ILE A 280 -1.42 -6.21 15.75
N VAL A 281 -2.32 -7.14 15.47
CA VAL A 281 -2.77 -8.12 16.48
C VAL A 281 -1.61 -8.99 16.95
N GLN A 282 -0.76 -9.48 16.04
CA GLN A 282 0.42 -10.27 16.41
C GLN A 282 1.44 -9.46 17.20
N ALA A 283 1.70 -8.21 16.80
CA ALA A 283 2.61 -7.34 17.53
C ALA A 283 2.14 -7.09 18.96
N PHE A 284 0.84 -6.88 19.18
CA PHE A 284 0.31 -6.70 20.53
C PHE A 284 0.20 -8.01 21.32
N ILE A 285 -0.04 -9.16 20.69
CA ILE A 285 0.10 -10.46 21.38
C ILE A 285 1.54 -10.64 21.86
N ALA A 286 2.54 -10.36 21.01
CA ALA A 286 3.94 -10.40 21.41
C ALA A 286 4.25 -9.38 22.52
N PHE A 287 3.62 -8.20 22.50
CA PHE A 287 3.75 -7.23 23.59
C PHE A 287 3.27 -7.78 24.93
N GLU A 288 2.17 -8.54 24.97
CA GLU A 288 1.67 -9.18 26.21
C GLU A 288 2.74 -10.07 26.86
N GLU A 289 3.65 -10.63 26.07
CA GLU A 289 4.74 -11.51 26.55
C GLU A 289 6.05 -10.74 26.82
N LEU A 290 6.30 -9.66 26.09
CA LEU A 290 7.61 -8.97 26.06
C LEU A 290 7.66 -7.70 26.92
N TRP A 291 6.54 -7.24 27.48
CA TRP A 291 6.45 -5.91 28.10
C TRP A 291 7.45 -5.69 29.24
N GLU A 292 7.78 -6.72 30.03
CA GLU A 292 8.75 -6.61 31.13
C GLU A 292 10.17 -6.35 30.58
N GLU A 293 10.59 -7.15 29.59
CA GLU A 293 11.88 -6.99 28.89
C GLU A 293 11.98 -5.62 28.22
N LEU A 294 10.91 -5.18 27.55
CA LEU A 294 10.83 -3.86 26.92
C LEU A 294 10.96 -2.71 27.93
N CYS A 295 10.38 -2.85 29.13
CA CYS A 295 10.50 -1.83 30.18
C CYS A 295 11.91 -1.76 30.74
N GLU A 296 12.58 -2.90 30.93
CA GLU A 296 13.97 -2.94 31.40
C GLU A 296 14.92 -2.31 30.38
N ASP A 297 14.80 -2.68 29.11
CA ASP A 297 15.65 -2.11 28.06
C ASP A 297 15.41 -0.60 27.86
N LEU A 298 14.18 -0.13 28.02
CA LEU A 298 13.87 1.31 28.03
C LEU A 298 14.45 2.04 29.25
N ARG A 299 14.50 1.38 30.41
CA ARG A 299 15.03 1.94 31.66
C ARG A 299 16.54 2.15 31.57
N GLU A 300 17.26 1.10 31.17
CA GLU A 300 18.72 1.09 31.09
C GLU A 300 19.25 1.68 29.79
N GLY A 301 18.38 1.84 28.78
CA GLY A 301 18.78 2.22 27.43
C GLY A 301 19.65 1.15 26.77
N THR A 302 19.35 -0.12 27.05
CA THR A 302 20.03 -1.29 26.48
C THR A 302 19.14 -1.98 25.46
N LEU A 303 19.66 -3.06 24.87
CA LEU A 303 18.89 -3.92 24.00
C LEU A 303 19.15 -5.37 24.37
N SER A 304 18.08 -6.16 24.38
CA SER A 304 18.11 -7.61 24.50
C SER A 304 19.26 -8.25 23.73
N THR A 305 19.92 -9.24 24.34
CA THR A 305 20.95 -10.05 23.69
C THR A 305 20.39 -10.96 22.61
N LYS A 306 19.07 -11.14 22.55
CA LYS A 306 18.36 -11.88 21.50
C LYS A 306 18.40 -11.16 20.15
N LEU A 307 18.69 -9.86 20.13
CA LEU A 307 18.84 -9.08 18.90
C LEU A 307 20.20 -9.38 18.26
N THR A 308 20.20 -10.19 17.21
CA THR A 308 21.43 -10.69 16.56
C THR A 308 21.95 -9.77 15.46
N SER A 309 21.09 -8.96 14.84
CA SER A 309 21.49 -8.04 13.75
C SER A 309 22.32 -6.85 14.27
N PRO A 310 23.61 -6.71 13.90
CA PRO A 310 24.44 -5.61 14.38
C PRO A 310 23.99 -4.24 13.83
N GLU A 311 23.47 -4.20 12.61
CA GLU A 311 22.99 -2.98 11.97
C GLU A 311 21.71 -2.46 12.62
N MET A 312 20.75 -3.36 12.85
CA MET A 312 19.51 -3.04 13.56
C MET A 312 19.83 -2.58 14.99
N ARG A 313 20.72 -3.29 15.69
CA ARG A 313 21.14 -2.93 17.06
C ARG A 313 21.71 -1.51 17.10
N ARG A 314 22.60 -1.15 16.16
CA ARG A 314 23.16 0.21 16.08
C ARG A 314 22.08 1.26 15.85
N ALA A 315 21.23 1.06 14.85
CA ALA A 315 20.18 2.02 14.49
C ALA A 315 19.18 2.26 15.62
N VAL A 316 18.83 1.21 16.39
CA VAL A 316 17.93 1.33 17.55
C VAL A 316 18.63 2.04 18.71
N MET A 317 19.89 1.72 18.99
CA MET A 317 20.67 2.40 20.04
C MET A 317 20.83 3.90 19.75
N ASP A 318 20.98 4.30 18.49
CA ASP A 318 21.05 5.72 18.10
C ASP A 318 19.74 6.49 18.37
N CYS A 319 18.62 5.76 18.47
CA CYS A 319 17.30 6.32 18.76
C CYS A 319 16.90 6.24 20.24
N LEU A 320 17.55 5.36 21.01
CA LEU A 320 17.17 5.05 22.39
C LEU A 320 17.97 5.89 23.39
N THR A 321 17.28 6.44 24.38
CA THR A 321 17.92 7.12 25.52
C THR A 321 17.39 6.49 26.82
N PRO A 322 18.26 6.17 27.79
CA PRO A 322 17.82 5.60 29.07
C PRO A 322 16.76 6.49 29.72
N ASN A 323 15.59 5.92 30.05
CA ASN A 323 14.48 6.69 30.62
C ASN A 323 13.72 5.89 31.69
N ALA A 324 14.30 5.82 32.88
CA ALA A 324 13.72 5.13 34.02
C ALA A 324 12.31 5.64 34.41
N SER A 325 12.05 6.96 34.28
CA SER A 325 10.74 7.52 34.61
C SER A 325 9.65 7.03 33.65
N LEU A 326 9.94 7.00 32.34
CA LEU A 326 9.03 6.50 31.33
C LEU A 326 8.81 4.99 31.50
N ALA A 327 9.88 4.23 31.71
CA ALA A 327 9.81 2.78 31.95
C ALA A 327 8.91 2.44 33.14
N SER A 328 9.10 3.09 34.31
CA SER A 328 8.25 2.86 35.48
C SER A 328 6.78 3.25 35.26
N LYS A 329 6.51 4.29 34.45
CA LYS A 329 5.12 4.66 34.08
C LYS A 329 4.47 3.61 33.19
N ILE A 330 5.20 3.10 32.20
CA ILE A 330 4.72 2.05 31.29
C ILE A 330 4.51 0.75 32.05
N GLU A 331 5.47 0.33 32.86
CA GLU A 331 5.36 -0.86 33.71
C GLU A 331 4.12 -0.83 34.60
N LYS A 332 3.84 0.31 35.26
CA LYS A 332 2.63 0.48 36.06
C LYS A 332 1.36 0.29 35.22
N LYS A 333 1.33 0.84 34.00
CA LYS A 333 0.20 0.67 33.08
C LYS A 333 0.07 -0.78 32.61
N CYS A 334 1.17 -1.45 32.29
CA CYS A 334 1.16 -2.85 31.87
C CYS A 334 0.59 -3.77 32.96
N ARG A 335 0.99 -3.62 34.23
CA ARG A 335 0.41 -4.39 35.35
C ARG A 335 -1.11 -4.20 35.48
N GLN A 336 -1.60 -2.97 35.28
CA GLN A 336 -3.05 -2.69 35.26
C GLN A 336 -3.74 -3.30 34.04
N LEU A 337 -3.06 -3.32 32.90
CA LEU A 337 -3.57 -3.94 31.67
C LEU A 337 -3.65 -5.46 31.80
N GLU A 338 -2.68 -6.12 32.44
CA GLU A 338 -2.74 -7.57 32.72
C GLU A 338 -4.00 -7.95 33.51
N GLU A 339 -4.34 -7.18 34.55
CA GLU A 339 -5.58 -7.39 35.34
C GLU A 339 -6.86 -7.24 34.52
N SER A 340 -6.83 -6.42 33.47
CA SER A 340 -7.96 -6.20 32.55
C SER A 340 -7.85 -7.02 31.26
N ASN A 341 -7.01 -8.07 31.26
CA ASN A 341 -6.75 -8.94 30.12
C ASN A 341 -6.37 -8.14 28.85
N TRP A 342 -5.56 -7.09 29.01
CA TRP A 342 -5.05 -6.22 27.94
C TRP A 342 -6.14 -5.44 27.17
N SER A 343 -7.30 -5.23 27.77
CA SER A 343 -8.33 -4.38 27.17
C SER A 343 -7.86 -2.92 27.12
N ASN A 344 -8.16 -2.21 26.03
CA ASN A 344 -7.79 -0.80 25.85
C ASN A 344 -6.26 -0.55 25.97
N LEU A 345 -5.44 -1.54 25.59
CA LEU A 345 -3.97 -1.46 25.61
C LEU A 345 -3.47 -0.18 24.92
N ILE A 346 -3.98 0.09 23.72
CA ILE A 346 -3.49 1.18 22.88
C ILE A 346 -3.67 2.56 23.51
N PRO A 347 -4.88 3.01 23.89
CA PRO A 347 -5.07 4.33 24.49
C PRO A 347 -4.36 4.47 25.84
N ASN A 348 -4.10 3.37 26.56
CA ASN A 348 -3.34 3.42 27.81
C ASN A 348 -1.85 3.69 27.55
N LEU A 349 -1.23 3.02 26.57
CA LEU A 349 0.20 3.16 26.29
C LEU A 349 0.53 4.35 25.38
N TRP A 350 -0.34 4.64 24.41
CA TRP A 350 -0.21 5.72 23.44
C TRP A 350 -1.41 6.67 23.54
N PRO A 351 -1.46 7.54 24.57
CA PRO A 351 -2.63 8.36 24.85
C PRO A 351 -2.94 9.41 23.78
N ASN A 352 -1.97 9.73 22.92
CA ASN A 352 -2.15 10.67 21.80
C ASN A 352 -2.54 9.98 20.48
N ALA A 353 -2.70 8.65 20.47
CA ALA A 353 -3.16 7.92 19.30
C ALA A 353 -4.56 8.39 18.89
N LYS A 354 -4.74 8.68 17.61
CA LYS A 354 -5.99 9.20 17.02
C LYS A 354 -6.77 8.11 16.30
N TYR A 355 -6.06 7.20 15.65
CA TYR A 355 -6.67 6.08 14.95
C TYR A 355 -5.66 4.95 14.70
N ILE A 356 -6.20 3.77 14.41
CA ILE A 356 -5.47 2.62 13.88
C ILE A 356 -5.70 2.56 12.37
N TYR A 357 -4.62 2.41 11.60
CA TYR A 357 -4.67 2.37 10.14
C TYR A 357 -4.17 1.03 9.59
N SER A 358 -5.06 0.28 8.93
CA SER A 358 -4.68 -1.02 8.34
C SER A 358 -5.72 -1.54 7.35
N ILE A 359 -5.37 -2.54 6.55
CA ILE A 359 -6.36 -3.31 5.80
C ILE A 359 -7.14 -4.17 6.79
N MET A 360 -8.45 -3.92 6.86
CA MET A 360 -9.37 -4.53 7.83
C MET A 360 -10.60 -5.20 7.17
N THR A 361 -10.66 -5.17 5.85
CA THR A 361 -11.72 -5.77 5.03
C THR A 361 -11.36 -7.20 4.61
N GLY A 362 -12.33 -7.92 4.04
CA GLY A 362 -12.13 -9.26 3.48
C GLY A 362 -11.63 -10.26 4.53
N SER A 363 -10.54 -10.96 4.23
CA SER A 363 -9.94 -11.97 5.12
C SER A 363 -9.41 -11.40 6.43
N MET A 364 -9.34 -10.08 6.59
CA MET A 364 -8.88 -9.43 7.82
C MET A 364 -10.00 -9.23 8.87
N GLN A 365 -11.26 -9.39 8.49
CA GLN A 365 -12.40 -9.21 9.40
C GLN A 365 -12.34 -10.07 10.69
N PRO A 366 -11.87 -11.34 10.66
CA PRO A 366 -11.76 -12.15 11.89
C PRO A 366 -10.88 -11.52 12.97
N TYR A 367 -9.91 -10.68 12.60
CA TYR A 367 -9.00 -10.02 13.55
C TYR A 367 -9.62 -8.80 14.23
N LEU A 368 -10.73 -8.27 13.72
CA LEU A 368 -11.37 -7.06 14.24
C LEU A 368 -11.80 -7.20 15.71
N LYS A 369 -12.21 -8.39 16.15
CA LYS A 369 -12.58 -8.61 17.55
C LYS A 369 -11.40 -8.37 18.50
N LYS A 370 -10.24 -8.99 18.23
CA LYS A 370 -9.03 -8.82 19.05
C LYS A 370 -8.43 -7.43 18.86
N LEU A 371 -8.51 -6.85 17.67
CA LEU A 371 -8.06 -5.48 17.43
C LEU A 371 -8.89 -4.45 18.23
N ARG A 372 -10.22 -4.56 18.23
CA ARG A 372 -11.11 -3.71 19.05
C ARG A 372 -10.85 -3.87 20.55
N HIS A 373 -10.51 -5.08 20.98
CA HIS A 373 -10.13 -5.34 22.37
C HIS A 373 -8.92 -4.50 22.79
N TYR A 374 -7.88 -4.39 21.95
CA TYR A 374 -6.73 -3.52 22.20
C TYR A 374 -7.02 -2.04 21.98
N ALA A 375 -7.83 -1.70 20.98
CA ALA A 375 -8.12 -0.33 20.56
C ALA A 375 -9.04 0.42 21.51
N GLY A 376 -9.98 -0.28 22.16
CA GLY A 376 -11.08 0.37 22.87
C GLY A 376 -11.97 1.15 21.91
N ASP A 377 -12.23 2.41 22.24
CA ASP A 377 -13.02 3.34 21.43
C ASP A 377 -12.20 4.03 20.33
N LEU A 378 -10.91 3.70 20.18
CA LEU A 378 -10.05 4.30 19.15
C LEU A 378 -10.55 3.95 17.74
N ALA A 379 -10.57 4.94 16.85
CA ALA A 379 -11.08 4.76 15.49
C ALA A 379 -10.25 3.72 14.70
N LEU A 380 -10.95 2.79 14.05
CA LEU A 380 -10.38 1.79 13.16
C LEU A 380 -10.56 2.24 11.70
N VAL A 381 -9.51 2.82 11.13
CA VAL A 381 -9.53 3.38 9.77
C VAL A 381 -9.00 2.35 8.79
N CYS A 382 -9.86 1.87 7.88
CA CYS A 382 -9.42 0.93 6.86
C CYS A 382 -8.56 1.63 5.81
N ALA A 383 -7.44 0.98 5.46
CA ALA A 383 -6.54 1.37 4.40
C ALA A 383 -7.16 1.19 3.01
N ASP A 384 -6.50 1.79 2.03
CA ASP A 384 -6.88 1.78 0.61
C ASP A 384 -6.81 0.37 0.00
N TYR A 385 -7.46 0.19 -1.15
CA TYR A 385 -7.58 -1.09 -1.83
C TYR A 385 -6.69 -1.17 -3.07
N GLY A 386 -5.87 -2.21 -3.13
CA GLY A 386 -5.01 -2.53 -4.27
C GLY A 386 -4.55 -3.98 -4.26
N SER A 387 -3.81 -4.33 -5.31
CA SER A 387 -3.12 -5.60 -5.47
C SER A 387 -1.68 -5.37 -5.97
N THR A 388 -0.93 -6.45 -6.18
CA THR A 388 0.42 -6.39 -6.75
C THR A 388 0.39 -5.85 -8.19
N GLU A 389 -0.69 -6.13 -8.92
CA GLU A 389 -0.92 -5.72 -10.30
C GLU A 389 -1.23 -4.23 -10.42
N SER A 390 -2.04 -3.66 -9.52
CA SER A 390 -2.31 -2.22 -9.46
C SER A 390 -3.04 -1.78 -8.19
N TRP A 391 -2.93 -0.50 -7.85
CA TRP A 391 -3.86 0.14 -6.91
C TRP A 391 -5.24 0.31 -7.56
N ILE A 392 -6.30 0.05 -6.80
CA ILE A 392 -7.66 0.03 -7.35
C ILE A 392 -8.47 1.22 -6.84
N GLY A 393 -8.61 1.36 -5.52
CA GLY A 393 -9.49 2.38 -4.97
C GLY A 393 -9.09 2.90 -3.60
N VAL A 394 -9.47 4.15 -3.33
CA VAL A 394 -9.17 4.88 -2.10
C VAL A 394 -10.36 4.87 -1.15
N ASN A 395 -10.09 4.82 0.15
CA ASN A 395 -11.12 5.02 1.18
C ASN A 395 -11.36 6.52 1.39
N LEU A 396 -12.50 7.03 0.92
CA LEU A 396 -12.89 8.44 1.06
C LEU A 396 -13.60 8.74 2.39
N GLU A 397 -14.08 7.71 3.09
CA GLU A 397 -14.89 7.82 4.31
C GLU A 397 -14.13 7.18 5.49
N PRO A 398 -13.06 7.83 5.99
CA PRO A 398 -12.20 7.22 7.00
C PRO A 398 -12.89 6.99 8.35
N SER A 399 -14.06 7.60 8.59
CA SER A 399 -14.89 7.37 9.78
C SER A 399 -15.75 6.11 9.72
N ASP A 400 -15.90 5.50 8.55
CA ASP A 400 -16.74 4.31 8.42
C ASP A 400 -16.13 3.11 9.14
N ALA A 401 -17.01 2.35 9.82
CA ALA A 401 -16.61 1.10 10.46
C ALA A 401 -16.04 0.12 9.41
N PRO A 402 -15.00 -0.67 9.74
CA PRO A 402 -14.35 -1.60 8.81
C PRO A 402 -15.30 -2.52 8.02
N GLU A 403 -16.44 -2.90 8.59
CA GLU A 403 -17.46 -3.76 7.95
C GLU A 403 -18.27 -3.06 6.85
N ARG A 404 -18.23 -1.72 6.78
CA ARG A 404 -19.03 -0.91 5.85
C ARG A 404 -18.20 -0.09 4.87
N VAL A 405 -16.87 -0.16 4.98
CA VAL A 405 -15.94 0.60 4.14
C VAL A 405 -16.22 0.37 2.65
N THR A 406 -16.21 1.47 1.90
CA THR A 406 -16.27 1.46 0.44
C THR A 406 -15.03 2.12 -0.14
N PHE A 407 -14.53 1.54 -1.22
CA PHE A 407 -13.40 2.07 -1.98
C PHE A 407 -13.92 2.72 -3.26
N THR A 408 -13.41 3.91 -3.56
CA THR A 408 -13.72 4.60 -4.82
C THR A 408 -12.57 4.38 -5.78
N VAL A 409 -12.87 3.83 -6.96
CA VAL A 409 -11.87 3.50 -7.97
C VAL A 409 -11.15 4.77 -8.44
N ILE A 410 -9.83 4.71 -8.59
CA ILE A 410 -9.03 5.82 -9.14
C ILE A 410 -8.86 5.60 -10.64
N PRO A 411 -9.59 6.33 -11.50
CA PRO A 411 -9.71 6.01 -12.93
C PRO A 411 -8.44 6.26 -13.76
N THR A 412 -7.33 6.69 -13.15
CA THR A 412 -6.06 6.95 -13.84
C THR A 412 -4.99 5.89 -13.59
N PHE A 413 -5.22 4.94 -12.69
CA PHE A 413 -4.21 3.94 -12.31
C PHE A 413 -4.16 2.74 -13.25
N SER A 414 -5.34 2.31 -13.70
CA SER A 414 -5.53 1.27 -14.69
C SER A 414 -6.78 1.60 -15.49
N TYR A 415 -6.97 0.95 -16.63
CA TYR A 415 -8.30 0.82 -17.22
C TYR A 415 -9.00 -0.37 -16.56
N PHE A 416 -10.20 -0.15 -16.02
CA PHE A 416 -10.95 -1.07 -15.18
C PHE A 416 -12.20 -1.55 -15.91
N GLU A 417 -12.32 -2.86 -16.00
CA GLU A 417 -13.53 -3.54 -16.50
C GLU A 417 -14.08 -4.49 -15.42
N PHE A 418 -15.36 -4.83 -15.54
CA PHE A 418 -16.13 -5.48 -14.50
C PHE A 418 -16.98 -6.61 -15.07
N ILE A 419 -16.61 -7.86 -14.78
CA ILE A 419 -17.34 -9.06 -15.21
C ILE A 419 -18.47 -9.34 -14.20
N PRO A 420 -19.75 -9.30 -14.58
CA PRO A 420 -20.85 -9.56 -13.65
C PRO A 420 -20.86 -11.00 -13.14
N LEU A 421 -20.80 -11.20 -11.81
CA LEU A 421 -20.77 -12.54 -11.20
C LEU A 421 -22.16 -13.19 -11.09
N TYR A 422 -23.22 -12.38 -10.91
CA TYR A 422 -24.59 -12.86 -10.81
C TYR A 422 -25.58 -11.82 -11.34
N THR A 423 -26.32 -12.11 -12.40
CA THR A 423 -27.68 -11.52 -12.52
C THR A 423 -28.62 -12.43 -11.77
N ARG A 424 -29.37 -11.87 -10.82
CA ARG A 424 -30.64 -12.43 -10.38
C ARG A 424 -31.40 -12.85 -11.64
N LYS A 425 -31.51 -14.16 -11.91
CA LYS A 425 -32.29 -14.70 -13.02
C LYS A 425 -33.62 -13.94 -13.03
N GLU A 426 -33.92 -13.27 -14.13
CA GLU A 426 -35.31 -12.96 -14.46
C GLU A 426 -36.06 -14.29 -14.29
N ARG A 427 -37.08 -14.28 -13.44
CA ARG A 427 -37.91 -15.46 -13.19
C ARG A 427 -38.74 -15.69 -14.46
N ASP A 428 -38.14 -16.31 -15.45
CA ASP A 428 -38.91 -17.05 -16.43
C ASP A 428 -39.06 -18.48 -15.90
N HIS A 429 -40.31 -18.78 -15.53
CA HIS A 429 -40.77 -20.11 -15.19
C HIS A 429 -40.71 -21.01 -16.43
N SER A 430 -39.54 -21.54 -16.75
CA SER A 430 -39.46 -22.81 -17.48
C SER A 430 -38.06 -23.40 -17.45
N THR A 431 -38.04 -24.68 -17.09
CA THR A 431 -37.01 -25.70 -17.32
C THR A 431 -35.77 -25.71 -16.43
N SER A 432 -35.75 -26.79 -15.65
CA SER A 432 -34.71 -27.37 -14.83
C SER A 432 -33.51 -27.86 -15.64
N ALA A 433 -32.35 -27.27 -15.39
CA ALA A 433 -31.04 -27.92 -15.41
C ALA A 433 -30.08 -27.07 -14.58
N VAL A 434 -29.49 -27.67 -13.54
CA VAL A 434 -28.37 -27.07 -12.79
C VAL A 434 -27.12 -27.42 -13.57
N THR A 435 -26.81 -26.62 -14.59
CA THR A 435 -25.44 -26.49 -15.09
C THR A 435 -24.89 -25.19 -14.49
N ASP A 436 -23.80 -25.34 -13.76
CA ASP A 436 -23.01 -24.23 -13.20
C ASP A 436 -22.21 -23.60 -14.35
N ASP A 437 -22.93 -23.04 -15.32
CA ASP A 437 -22.32 -22.38 -16.48
C ASP A 437 -21.96 -20.95 -16.07
N PHE A 438 -20.71 -20.78 -15.61
CA PHE A 438 -20.00 -19.50 -15.66
C PHE A 438 -19.85 -19.09 -17.14
N ALA A 439 -20.93 -18.63 -17.76
CA ALA A 439 -20.81 -17.91 -19.02
C ALA A 439 -20.01 -16.64 -18.72
N GLU A 440 -18.74 -16.59 -19.16
CA GLU A 440 -17.91 -15.38 -19.13
C GLU A 440 -18.69 -14.28 -19.84
N ARG A 441 -19.31 -13.40 -19.06
CA ARG A 441 -20.07 -12.28 -19.59
C ARG A 441 -19.11 -11.20 -20.05
N GLU A 442 -19.53 -10.48 -21.07
CA GLU A 442 -18.82 -9.32 -21.57
C GLU A 442 -18.50 -8.35 -20.40
N PRO A 443 -17.22 -8.01 -20.20
CA PRO A 443 -16.83 -7.05 -19.18
C PRO A 443 -17.51 -5.70 -19.40
N LEU A 444 -17.99 -5.09 -18.31
CA LEU A 444 -18.55 -3.74 -18.35
C LEU A 444 -17.47 -2.70 -18.01
N PRO A 445 -17.43 -1.55 -18.70
CA PRO A 445 -16.54 -0.47 -18.30
C PRO A 445 -16.98 0.14 -16.94
N LEU A 446 -16.05 0.82 -16.26
CA LEU A 446 -16.28 1.46 -14.95
C LEU A 446 -17.55 2.34 -14.89
N SER A 447 -17.90 3.00 -15.99
CA SER A 447 -19.06 3.89 -16.09
C SER A 447 -20.41 3.17 -16.16
N GLN A 448 -20.43 1.85 -16.42
CA GLN A 448 -21.65 1.08 -16.67
C GLN A 448 -22.00 0.10 -15.55
N VAL A 449 -21.21 0.04 -14.48
CA VAL A 449 -21.51 -0.82 -13.33
C VAL A 449 -22.78 -0.37 -12.61
N LYS A 450 -23.60 -1.33 -12.18
CA LYS A 450 -24.91 -1.10 -11.59
C LYS A 450 -24.87 -1.32 -10.10
N VAL A 451 -25.48 -0.40 -9.36
CA VAL A 451 -25.55 -0.41 -7.89
C VAL A 451 -26.11 -1.73 -7.35
N GLY A 452 -25.45 -2.29 -6.33
CA GLY A 452 -25.88 -3.50 -5.64
C GLY A 452 -25.49 -4.80 -6.32
N GLN A 453 -24.99 -4.76 -7.56
CA GLN A 453 -24.48 -5.93 -8.29
C GLN A 453 -23.05 -6.27 -7.88
N GLN A 454 -22.67 -7.53 -8.14
CA GLN A 454 -21.35 -8.07 -7.86
C GLN A 454 -20.60 -8.33 -9.17
N TYR A 455 -19.33 -7.96 -9.17
CA TYR A 455 -18.45 -8.03 -10.31
C TYR A 455 -17.10 -8.61 -9.90
N GLU A 456 -16.49 -9.35 -10.80
CA GLU A 456 -15.05 -9.58 -10.79
C GLU A 456 -14.37 -8.45 -11.55
N VAL A 457 -13.21 -8.02 -11.08
CA VAL A 457 -12.50 -6.89 -11.69
C VAL A 457 -11.39 -7.35 -12.60
N VAL A 458 -11.29 -6.65 -13.73
CA VAL A 458 -10.29 -6.81 -14.78
C VAL A 458 -9.52 -5.50 -14.87
N LEU A 459 -8.20 -5.59 -15.02
CA LEU A 459 -7.28 -4.47 -14.96
C LEU A 459 -6.41 -4.45 -16.21
N THR A 460 -6.48 -3.40 -17.02
CA THR A 460 -5.43 -3.10 -17.99
C THR A 460 -4.49 -2.07 -17.39
N THR A 461 -3.22 -2.42 -17.19
CA THR A 461 -2.23 -1.53 -16.56
C THR A 461 -1.26 -0.99 -17.61
N PHE A 462 -0.43 -0.03 -17.19
CA PHE A 462 0.66 0.50 -18.01
C PHE A 462 1.77 -0.52 -18.31
N THR A 463 1.79 -1.63 -17.59
CA THR A 463 2.77 -2.72 -17.78
C THR A 463 2.19 -3.91 -18.53
N VAL A 464 0.97 -4.35 -18.21
CA VAL A 464 0.36 -5.59 -18.71
C VAL A 464 -1.17 -5.49 -18.65
N HIS A 465 -1.88 -6.18 -19.54
CA HIS A 465 -3.32 -6.43 -19.41
C HIS A 465 -3.56 -7.64 -18.49
N TRP A 466 -4.31 -7.51 -17.41
CA TRP A 466 -4.60 -8.60 -16.45
C TRP A 466 -6.09 -8.79 -16.26
N CYS A 467 -6.57 -10.02 -16.38
CA CYS A 467 -7.69 -10.48 -15.57
C CYS A 467 -7.13 -10.86 -14.19
N THR A 468 -7.75 -10.39 -13.11
CA THR A 468 -7.41 -10.82 -11.75
C THR A 468 -8.42 -11.84 -11.25
N PRO A 469 -8.18 -13.16 -11.42
CA PRO A 469 -9.04 -14.19 -10.86
C PRO A 469 -9.22 -14.02 -9.35
N GLY A 470 -10.44 -13.79 -8.90
CA GLY A 470 -10.84 -13.91 -7.49
C GLY A 470 -11.01 -12.61 -6.69
N ALA A 471 -10.89 -11.43 -7.30
CA ALA A 471 -11.25 -10.17 -6.66
C ALA A 471 -12.73 -9.83 -6.89
N CYS A 472 -13.61 -10.17 -5.93
CA CYS A 472 -15.04 -9.87 -5.98
C CYS A 472 -15.37 -8.50 -5.37
N MET A 473 -16.03 -7.66 -6.16
CA MET A 473 -16.42 -6.29 -5.86
C MET A 473 -17.94 -6.13 -5.95
N ARG A 474 -18.57 -5.42 -5.01
CA ARG A 474 -20.01 -5.10 -5.00
C ARG A 474 -20.23 -3.61 -5.01
N SER A 475 -20.89 -3.06 -6.01
CA SER A 475 -21.15 -1.60 -6.06
C SER A 475 -22.19 -1.16 -5.00
N LYS A 476 -22.06 0.05 -4.44
CA LYS A 476 -23.03 0.68 -3.53
C LYS A 476 -23.15 2.20 -3.78
N PHE A 477 -24.31 2.77 -3.51
CA PHE A 477 -24.48 4.20 -3.20
C PHE A 477 -25.20 4.32 -1.84
N PRO A 478 -24.87 5.34 -1.01
CA PRO A 478 -25.55 5.52 0.27
C PRO A 478 -27.03 5.85 0.06
N ALA A 479 -27.92 5.09 0.70
CA ALA A 479 -29.32 5.46 0.84
C ALA A 479 -29.43 6.52 1.95
N GLY A 480 -29.76 7.77 1.58
CA GLY A 480 -30.18 8.79 2.56
C GLY A 480 -29.31 10.05 2.70
N ALA A 481 -28.82 10.64 1.60
CA ALA A 481 -28.31 12.01 1.61
C ALA A 481 -28.93 12.85 0.48
N GLN A 482 -30.27 12.91 0.44
CA GLN A 482 -30.98 13.90 -0.36
C GLN A 482 -31.04 15.21 0.43
N ARG A 483 -29.91 15.92 0.53
CA ARG A 483 -29.89 17.35 0.90
C ARG A 483 -28.88 18.11 0.05
N ARG A 484 -29.43 18.83 -0.93
CA ARG A 484 -28.92 20.00 -1.68
C ARG A 484 -27.40 20.06 -1.89
N VAL A 485 -26.93 19.54 -3.02
CA VAL A 485 -26.40 20.26 -4.21
C VAL A 485 -26.34 19.20 -5.32
N GLY A 486 -26.69 19.55 -6.55
CA GLY A 486 -26.60 18.62 -7.68
C GLY A 486 -25.15 18.29 -8.01
N SER A 487 -24.70 17.10 -7.65
CA SER A 487 -23.47 16.49 -8.18
C SER A 487 -23.67 14.99 -8.32
N VAL A 488 -23.25 14.45 -9.47
CA VAL A 488 -23.28 13.03 -9.79
C VAL A 488 -22.11 12.38 -9.03
N PHE A 489 -22.40 11.58 -8.01
CA PHE A 489 -21.36 10.93 -7.21
C PHE A 489 -20.69 9.78 -8.00
N PRO A 490 -19.37 9.57 -7.86
CA PRO A 490 -18.65 8.47 -8.50
C PRO A 490 -19.07 7.10 -7.91
N THR A 491 -18.91 6.05 -8.73
CA THR A 491 -19.19 4.66 -8.35
C THR A 491 -18.37 4.26 -7.11
N ARG A 492 -19.04 3.98 -5.99
CA ARG A 492 -18.42 3.40 -4.79
C ARG A 492 -18.54 1.87 -4.81
N ILE A 493 -17.49 1.18 -4.40
CA ILE A 493 -17.39 -0.28 -4.45
C ILE A 493 -17.06 -0.85 -3.06
N LEU A 494 -17.77 -1.91 -2.67
CA LEU A 494 -17.59 -2.70 -1.46
C LEU A 494 -16.82 -3.98 -1.82
N CYS A 495 -15.66 -4.24 -1.21
CA CYS A 495 -15.01 -5.54 -1.35
C CYS A 495 -15.74 -6.59 -0.54
N CYS A 496 -16.31 -7.58 -1.24
CA CYS A 496 -16.73 -8.82 -0.62
C CYS A 496 -15.52 -9.75 -0.65
N GLY A 497 -14.87 -9.96 0.50
CA GLY A 497 -13.93 -11.08 0.61
C GLY A 497 -14.65 -12.40 0.25
N PRO A 498 -13.90 -13.49 0.01
CA PRO A 498 -14.47 -14.79 -0.40
C PRO A 498 -15.48 -15.42 0.60
N HIS A 499 -15.81 -14.73 1.70
CA HIS A 499 -16.83 -15.13 2.68
C HIS A 499 -17.92 -14.07 2.91
N THR A 500 -18.46 -13.47 1.84
CA THR A 500 -19.80 -12.85 1.93
C THR A 500 -20.87 -13.80 1.40
N MET A 501 -20.86 -15.04 1.87
CA MET A 501 -22.03 -15.92 1.85
C MET A 501 -22.41 -16.20 3.30
N LEU A 502 -23.49 -15.56 3.77
CA LEU A 502 -24.39 -16.15 4.76
C LEU A 502 -25.64 -15.26 4.90
N CYS A 503 -26.77 -15.75 4.36
CA CYS A 503 -27.77 -16.45 5.17
C CYS A 503 -29.03 -16.77 4.35
N ALA A 504 -29.30 -18.08 4.16
CA ALA A 504 -30.54 -18.70 4.61
C ALA A 504 -30.41 -20.24 4.60
N SER A 505 -30.55 -20.82 5.81
CA SER A 505 -31.09 -22.16 6.12
C SER A 505 -30.32 -23.44 5.72
N LEU A 506 -29.78 -24.13 6.75
CA LEU A 506 -29.75 -25.60 7.01
C LEU A 506 -29.44 -26.52 5.80
N ASP A 507 -28.40 -27.37 5.78
CA ASP A 507 -28.18 -28.52 6.65
C ASP A 507 -26.77 -29.15 6.40
N SER A 508 -26.43 -30.01 7.34
CA SER A 508 -25.22 -30.74 7.69
C SER A 508 -24.53 -31.60 6.62
N ARG A 509 -23.21 -31.74 6.80
CA ARG A 509 -22.34 -32.91 6.49
C ARG A 509 -21.42 -32.99 5.26
N HIS A 510 -21.37 -32.00 4.35
CA HIS A 510 -20.33 -31.96 3.29
C HIS A 510 -19.27 -30.84 3.44
N HIS A 511 -19.34 -30.06 4.52
CA HIS A 511 -18.51 -28.86 4.73
C HIS A 511 -17.09 -29.09 5.31
N GLN A 512 -16.72 -30.32 5.71
CA GLN A 512 -15.42 -30.57 6.36
C GLN A 512 -14.25 -30.86 5.39
N MET A 513 -14.50 -31.12 4.11
CA MET A 513 -13.43 -31.41 3.14
C MET A 513 -12.91 -30.15 2.42
N ALA A 514 -13.78 -29.21 2.05
CA ALA A 514 -13.38 -27.96 1.38
C ALA A 514 -12.62 -26.99 2.33
N ILE A 515 -12.96 -26.99 3.62
CA ILE A 515 -12.25 -26.18 4.63
C ILE A 515 -10.84 -26.71 4.88
N LYS A 516 -10.59 -28.02 4.74
CA LYS A 516 -9.24 -28.59 4.85
C LYS A 516 -8.34 -28.20 3.68
N GLN A 517 -8.87 -28.01 2.47
CA GLN A 517 -8.08 -27.63 1.29
C GLN A 517 -7.72 -26.13 1.26
N CYS A 518 -8.63 -25.23 1.68
CA CYS A 518 -8.33 -23.81 1.80
C CYS A 518 -7.44 -23.47 3.02
N MET A 519 -7.60 -24.15 4.16
CA MET A 519 -6.70 -23.95 5.29
C MET A 519 -5.31 -24.56 5.03
N SER A 520 -5.20 -25.64 4.24
CA SER A 520 -3.89 -26.20 3.86
C SER A 520 -3.04 -25.18 3.08
N CYS A 521 -3.64 -24.39 2.18
CA CYS A 521 -2.91 -23.42 1.37
C CYS A 521 -2.35 -22.22 2.16
N MET A 522 -3.08 -21.70 3.16
CA MET A 522 -2.58 -20.61 4.01
C MET A 522 -1.67 -21.09 5.15
N THR A 523 -1.82 -22.33 5.62
CA THR A 523 -0.96 -22.88 6.67
C THR A 523 0.36 -23.45 6.10
N GLN A 524 0.37 -23.97 4.86
CA GLN A 524 1.60 -24.46 4.22
C GLN A 524 2.54 -23.34 3.78
N HIS A 525 2.03 -22.16 3.41
CA HIS A 525 2.91 -21.05 3.05
C HIS A 525 3.56 -20.34 4.25
N MET A 526 3.01 -20.46 5.46
CA MET A 526 3.71 -20.03 6.70
C MET A 526 4.60 -21.12 7.30
N LEU A 527 4.60 -22.35 6.77
CA LEU A 527 5.51 -23.44 7.14
C LEU A 527 6.65 -23.66 6.13
N MET A 528 6.61 -23.02 4.96
CA MET A 528 7.73 -23.04 4.01
C MET A 528 8.81 -22.00 4.32
N ASP A 529 8.51 -20.99 5.15
CA ASP A 529 9.53 -20.19 5.84
C ASP A 529 10.10 -20.91 7.09
N PHE A 530 9.71 -22.18 7.35
CA PHE A 530 10.23 -23.00 8.45
C PHE A 530 11.27 -24.05 8.04
N LEU A 531 11.61 -24.18 6.75
CA LEU A 531 12.65 -25.11 6.28
C LEU A 531 13.40 -24.57 5.05
N VAL A 532 14.06 -23.41 5.17
CA VAL A 532 15.39 -23.12 4.58
C VAL A 532 16.12 -22.11 5.45
#